data_AF-A0A0C3G1L2-F1
#
_entry.id   AF-A0A0C3G1L2-F1
#
_cell.length_a   1.000
_cell.length_b   1.000
_cell.length_c   1.000
_cell.angle_alpha   90.00
_cell.angle_beta   90.00
_cell.angle_gamma   90.00
#
_symmetry.space_group_name_H-M   'P 1'
#
loop_
_entity.id
_entity.type
_entity.pdbx_description
1 polymer ?
#
loop_
_entity_poly.entity_id
_entity_poly.type
_entity_poly.pdbx_seq_one_letter_code
_entity_poly.pdbx_strand_id
1 'polypeptide(L)'
;MASKPSQALQTLSREMSPSEFSKLLEKQVYPLLDTLPATKRARLLEVLEERTRKSVVDYRAKEKALLKKVRALEKHVGDNWKNGYEEQASFRGGEMMDKIAGEVYDWLQELWIWGVEQGNEVVLVHESLKVCLRVVDKLFDTNSREEFEEHDWDFELKDSAGNIIYTQKYEDQTRIILWAWRELLVSSLAQGESTNVDQIIKDLLEIGHAKDIVELLTEGDANGMAADEHKLHDEHWSDGMRAAALQLKKMLKKRKRAIDDAEDNKKKRRRRLRYLR
;
A
#
# COMPACT_ATOMS: atom_id res chain seq x y z
N MET A 1 -14.38 -33.39 17.50
CA MET A 1 -14.14 -32.09 18.17
C MET A 1 -15.24 -31.15 17.74
N ALA A 2 -15.83 -30.38 18.67
CA ALA A 2 -16.88 -29.42 18.32
C ALA A 2 -16.29 -28.27 17.49
N SER A 3 -16.95 -27.92 16.38
CA SER A 3 -16.57 -26.76 15.55
C SER A 3 -16.67 -25.47 16.38
N LYS A 4 -15.72 -24.54 16.19
CA LYS A 4 -15.80 -23.22 16.84
C LYS A 4 -16.97 -22.44 16.24
N PRO A 5 -17.72 -21.65 17.03
CA PRO A 5 -18.83 -20.83 16.51
C PRO A 5 -18.44 -19.95 15.31
N SER A 6 -17.21 -19.40 15.31
CA SER A 6 -16.69 -18.61 14.20
C SER A 6 -16.55 -19.40 12.89
N GLN A 7 -16.14 -20.67 12.96
CA GLN A 7 -16.01 -21.54 11.79
C GLN A 7 -17.38 -21.89 11.21
N ALA A 8 -18.37 -22.18 12.06
CA ALA A 8 -19.74 -22.43 11.62
C ALA A 8 -20.35 -21.20 10.93
N LEU A 9 -20.15 -20.00 11.49
CA LEU A 9 -20.63 -18.75 10.88
C LEU A 9 -19.95 -18.46 9.53
N GLN A 10 -18.64 -18.70 9.41
CA GLN A 10 -17.92 -18.56 8.14
C GLN A 10 -18.40 -19.54 7.06
N THR A 11 -18.73 -20.77 7.45
CA THR A 11 -19.32 -21.73 6.50
C THR A 11 -20.69 -21.25 6.05
N LEU A 12 -21.57 -20.86 6.99
CA LEU A 12 -22.91 -20.36 6.67
C LEU A 12 -22.87 -19.10 5.80
N SER A 13 -21.93 -18.18 6.02
CA SER A 13 -21.80 -16.97 5.21
C SER A 13 -21.41 -17.26 3.75
N ARG A 14 -20.83 -18.43 3.46
CA ARG A 14 -20.44 -18.86 2.10
C ARG A 14 -21.56 -19.64 1.41
N GLU A 15 -22.38 -20.36 2.18
CA GLU A 15 -23.42 -21.25 1.66
C GLU A 15 -24.77 -20.55 1.46
N MET A 16 -25.02 -19.43 2.14
CA MET A 16 -26.29 -18.71 2.11
C MET A 16 -26.18 -17.39 1.35
N SER A 17 -27.33 -16.85 0.91
CA SER A 17 -27.35 -15.49 0.37
C SER A 17 -27.09 -14.44 1.47
N PRO A 18 -26.53 -13.25 1.14
CA PRO A 18 -26.26 -12.21 2.14
C PRO A 18 -27.49 -11.78 2.95
N SER A 19 -28.67 -11.79 2.32
CA SER A 19 -29.96 -11.45 2.97
C SER A 19 -30.37 -12.49 4.01
N GLU A 20 -30.24 -13.78 3.67
CA GLU A 20 -30.60 -14.87 4.59
C GLU A 20 -29.62 -14.97 5.74
N PHE A 21 -28.32 -14.81 5.46
CA PHE A 21 -27.29 -14.80 6.50
C PHE A 21 -27.52 -13.63 7.47
N SER A 22 -27.83 -12.43 6.98
CA SER A 22 -28.14 -11.27 7.82
C SER A 22 -29.35 -11.53 8.73
N LYS A 23 -30.44 -12.10 8.20
CA LYS A 23 -31.62 -12.48 9.00
C LYS A 23 -31.30 -13.53 10.06
N LEU A 24 -30.40 -14.47 9.78
CA LEU A 24 -29.93 -15.46 10.75
C LEU A 24 -29.15 -14.78 11.88
N LEU A 25 -28.23 -13.87 11.54
CA LEU A 25 -27.48 -13.10 12.53
C LEU A 25 -28.43 -12.30 13.43
N GLU A 26 -29.36 -11.55 12.84
CA GLU A 26 -30.36 -10.75 13.55
C GLU A 26 -31.23 -11.56 14.50
N LYS A 27 -31.70 -12.73 14.06
CA LYS A 27 -32.64 -13.54 14.85
C LYS A 27 -31.97 -14.40 15.91
N GLN A 28 -30.76 -14.90 15.63
CA GLN A 28 -30.16 -15.96 16.45
C GLN A 28 -28.87 -15.51 17.12
N VAL A 29 -28.02 -14.75 16.43
CA VAL A 29 -26.68 -14.43 16.94
C VAL A 29 -26.69 -13.16 17.77
N TYR A 30 -27.31 -12.07 17.30
CA TYR A 30 -27.31 -10.80 18.01
C TYR A 30 -27.96 -10.90 19.41
N PRO A 31 -29.12 -11.57 19.59
CA PRO A 31 -29.69 -11.75 20.92
C PRO A 31 -28.75 -12.49 21.88
N LEU A 32 -27.98 -13.47 21.38
CA LEU A 32 -26.98 -14.17 22.19
C LEU A 32 -25.82 -13.26 22.58
N LEU A 33 -25.37 -12.39 21.67
CA LEU A 33 -24.35 -11.38 21.99
C LEU A 33 -24.84 -10.41 23.06
N ASP A 34 -26.11 -10.03 23.04
CA ASP A 34 -26.70 -9.13 24.03
C ASP A 34 -26.79 -9.77 25.43
N THR A 35 -26.92 -11.10 25.49
CA THR A 35 -26.93 -11.86 26.75
C THR A 35 -25.55 -12.12 27.36
N LEU A 36 -24.47 -11.68 26.70
CA LEU A 36 -23.12 -11.86 27.23
C LEU A 36 -22.92 -11.07 28.54
N PRO A 37 -22.05 -11.56 29.45
CA PRO A 37 -21.64 -10.81 30.63
C PRO A 37 -21.13 -9.42 30.25
N ALA A 38 -21.43 -8.42 31.09
CA ALA A 38 -21.14 -7.01 30.81
C ALA A 38 -19.68 -6.75 30.41
N THR A 39 -18.72 -7.42 31.05
CA THR A 39 -17.29 -7.31 30.73
C THR A 39 -16.94 -7.79 29.33
N LYS A 40 -17.54 -8.90 28.88
CA LYS A 40 -17.35 -9.44 27.53
C LYS A 40 -18.06 -8.57 26.48
N ARG A 41 -19.25 -8.08 26.81
CA ARG A 41 -20.00 -7.18 25.93
C ARG A 41 -19.29 -5.84 25.75
N ALA A 42 -18.73 -5.25 26.82
CA ALA A 42 -17.93 -4.03 26.73
C ALA A 42 -16.71 -4.22 25.82
N ARG A 43 -15.96 -5.32 25.99
CA ARG A 43 -14.83 -5.66 25.11
C ARG A 43 -15.25 -5.89 23.66
N LEU A 44 -16.42 -6.52 23.44
CA LEU A 44 -16.96 -6.71 22.09
C LEU A 44 -17.33 -5.37 21.45
N LEU A 45 -18.01 -4.50 22.18
CA LEU A 45 -18.40 -3.17 21.73
C LEU A 45 -17.18 -2.31 21.42
N GLU A 46 -16.14 -2.33 22.25
CA GLU A 46 -14.88 -1.64 22.00
C GLU A 46 -14.27 -2.04 20.65
N VAL A 47 -14.17 -3.34 20.37
CA VAL A 47 -13.66 -3.86 19.08
C VAL A 47 -14.56 -3.47 17.90
N LEU A 48 -15.89 -3.45 18.10
CA LEU A 48 -16.85 -3.09 17.05
C LEU A 48 -16.87 -1.58 16.79
N GLU A 49 -16.78 -0.76 17.84
CA GLU A 49 -16.68 0.70 17.76
C GLU A 49 -15.37 1.11 17.08
N GLU A 50 -14.27 0.44 17.39
CA GLU A 50 -12.99 0.64 16.71
C GLU A 50 -13.10 0.37 15.20
N ARG A 51 -13.86 -0.66 14.78
CA ARG A 51 -14.12 -0.97 13.37
C ARG A 51 -15.20 -0.14 12.69
N THR A 52 -16.10 0.50 13.45
CA THR A 52 -17.22 1.31 12.92
C THR A 52 -16.94 2.81 12.95
N ARG A 53 -15.83 3.25 13.55
CA ARG A 53 -15.31 4.60 13.33
C ARG A 53 -15.20 4.85 11.82
N LYS A 54 -15.65 6.04 11.39
CA LYS A 54 -15.47 6.54 10.01
C LYS A 54 -14.09 6.16 9.51
N SER A 55 -14.00 5.72 8.25
CA SER A 55 -12.76 5.50 7.49
C SER A 55 -11.68 6.43 8.01
N VAL A 56 -10.71 5.87 8.73
CA VAL A 56 -9.69 6.68 9.37
C VAL A 56 -8.73 7.23 8.33
N VAL A 57 -8.62 6.52 7.20
CA VAL A 57 -8.01 7.07 6.00
C VAL A 57 -8.95 8.12 5.41
N ASP A 58 -8.68 9.40 5.66
CA ASP A 58 -9.39 10.52 4.99
C ASP A 58 -8.88 10.69 3.55
N TYR A 59 -9.10 9.65 2.74
CA TYR A 59 -8.60 9.52 1.37
C TYR A 59 -8.94 10.76 0.54
N ARG A 60 -10.22 11.17 0.54
CA ARG A 60 -10.69 12.26 -0.33
C ARG A 60 -10.12 13.62 0.06
N ALA A 61 -10.01 13.90 1.37
CA ALA A 61 -9.45 15.17 1.79
C ALA A 61 -7.95 15.23 1.53
N LYS A 62 -7.20 14.16 1.86
CA LYS A 62 -5.75 14.07 1.64
C LYS A 62 -5.39 14.10 0.16
N GLU A 63 -6.09 13.33 -0.69
CA GLU A 63 -5.91 13.38 -2.15
C GLU A 63 -6.11 14.79 -2.69
N LYS A 64 -7.23 15.43 -2.33
CA LYS A 64 -7.55 16.79 -2.79
C LYS A 64 -6.51 17.81 -2.31
N ALA A 65 -6.03 17.69 -1.07
CA ALA A 65 -5.04 18.58 -0.50
C ALA A 65 -3.69 18.47 -1.22
N LEU A 66 -3.15 17.25 -1.35
CA LEU A 66 -1.87 17.00 -2.02
C LEU A 66 -1.91 17.44 -3.49
N LEU A 67 -2.95 17.06 -4.24
CA LEU A 67 -3.08 17.46 -5.64
C LEU A 67 -3.22 18.98 -5.81
N LYS A 68 -3.86 19.66 -4.86
CA LYS A 68 -3.93 21.13 -4.87
C LYS A 68 -2.55 21.75 -4.69
N LYS A 69 -1.71 21.20 -3.81
CA LYS A 69 -0.34 21.68 -3.59
C LYS A 69 0.54 21.44 -4.80
N VAL A 70 0.48 20.25 -5.41
CA VAL A 70 1.22 19.97 -6.65
C VAL A 70 0.83 20.95 -7.75
N ARG A 71 -0.46 21.23 -7.95
CA ARG A 71 -0.90 22.25 -8.93
C ARG A 71 -0.40 23.66 -8.61
N ALA A 72 -0.29 23.99 -7.33
CA ALA A 72 0.27 25.27 -6.91
C ALA A 72 1.77 25.34 -7.24
N LEU A 73 2.51 24.24 -7.04
CA LEU A 73 3.91 24.12 -7.42
C LEU A 73 4.09 24.22 -8.94
N GLU A 74 3.36 23.42 -9.72
CA GLU A 74 3.38 23.47 -11.20
C GLU A 74 3.11 24.90 -11.71
N LYS A 75 2.14 25.59 -11.12
CA LYS A 75 1.85 27.00 -11.45
C LYS A 75 3.02 27.92 -11.10
N HIS A 76 3.60 27.76 -9.91
CA HIS A 76 4.72 28.59 -9.47
C HIS A 76 5.97 28.40 -10.36
N VAL A 77 6.26 27.16 -10.74
CA VAL A 77 7.32 26.82 -11.70
C VAL A 77 7.06 27.49 -13.05
N GLY A 78 5.83 27.44 -13.56
CA GLY A 78 5.45 28.10 -14.81
C GLY A 78 5.55 29.63 -14.76
N ASP A 79 5.10 30.25 -13.67
CA ASP A 79 5.05 31.70 -13.51
C ASP A 79 6.44 32.32 -13.19
N ASN A 80 7.27 31.61 -12.41
CA ASN A 80 8.54 32.12 -11.88
C ASN A 80 9.69 31.10 -11.95
N TRP A 81 9.83 30.43 -13.10
CA TRP A 81 10.88 29.45 -13.39
C TRP A 81 12.30 29.89 -12.98
N LYS A 82 12.72 31.10 -13.39
CA LYS A 82 14.13 31.52 -13.28
C LYS A 82 14.52 32.03 -11.90
N ASN A 83 13.63 32.77 -11.25
CA ASN A 83 13.94 33.51 -10.02
C ASN A 83 13.22 32.94 -8.80
N GLY A 84 12.28 32.01 -8.99
CA GLY A 84 11.48 31.41 -7.93
C GLY A 84 11.91 30.00 -7.53
N TYR A 85 13.07 29.53 -8.01
CA TYR A 85 13.51 28.15 -7.78
C TYR A 85 13.88 27.90 -6.31
N GLU A 86 14.37 28.93 -5.59
CA GLU A 86 14.68 28.82 -4.17
C GLU A 86 13.41 28.57 -3.33
N GLU A 87 12.24 29.09 -3.72
CA GLU A 87 10.97 28.76 -3.04
C GLU A 87 10.37 27.42 -3.49
N GLN A 88 10.79 26.92 -4.66
CA GLN A 88 10.36 25.63 -5.19
C GLN A 88 11.09 24.47 -4.51
N ALA A 89 12.36 24.64 -4.14
CA ALA A 89 13.28 23.54 -3.87
C ALA A 89 13.97 23.54 -2.49
N SER A 90 14.40 22.36 -2.05
CA SER A 90 14.63 22.10 -0.61
C SER A 90 15.83 22.82 0.00
N PHE A 91 16.88 23.13 -0.77
CA PHE A 91 18.22 23.35 -0.18
C PHE A 91 18.39 24.67 0.59
N ARG A 92 17.46 25.63 0.43
CA ARG A 92 17.46 26.90 1.18
C ARG A 92 16.12 27.23 1.84
N GLY A 93 15.30 26.21 2.11
CA GLY A 93 13.97 26.39 2.67
C GLY A 93 12.90 26.67 1.61
N GLY A 94 13.07 26.15 0.39
CA GLY A 94 11.97 26.11 -0.56
C GLY A 94 10.90 25.19 -0.05
N GLU A 95 9.77 25.80 0.24
CA GLU A 95 8.75 25.21 1.07
C GLU A 95 7.91 24.20 0.31
N MET A 96 7.89 24.24 -1.03
CA MET A 96 6.82 23.58 -1.77
C MET A 96 7.04 22.08 -1.94
N MET A 97 8.18 21.66 -2.51
CA MET A 97 8.49 20.23 -2.68
C MET A 97 8.58 19.52 -1.32
N ASP A 98 9.28 20.11 -0.35
CA ASP A 98 9.43 19.59 1.02
C ASP A 98 8.11 19.44 1.75
N LYS A 99 7.24 20.45 1.70
CA LYS A 99 5.92 20.33 2.34
C LYS A 99 5.01 19.33 1.64
N ILE A 100 5.25 19.01 0.36
CA ILE A 100 4.47 17.98 -0.34
C ILE A 100 5.02 16.59 0.02
N ALA A 101 6.34 16.39 -0.08
CA ALA A 101 7.00 15.13 0.25
C ALA A 101 6.81 14.76 1.74
N GLY A 102 6.98 15.73 2.64
CA GLY A 102 6.70 15.52 4.08
C GLY A 102 5.25 15.13 4.35
N GLU A 103 4.27 15.72 3.66
CA GLU A 103 2.88 15.29 3.79
C GLU A 103 2.61 13.91 3.21
N VAL A 104 3.32 13.51 2.15
CA VAL A 104 3.28 12.13 1.65
C VAL A 104 3.83 11.18 2.70
N TYR A 105 4.95 11.50 3.35
CA TYR A 105 5.57 10.68 4.39
C TYR A 105 4.70 10.54 5.64
N ASP A 106 4.14 11.65 6.13
CA ASP A 106 3.18 11.63 7.25
C ASP A 106 1.97 10.74 6.90
N TRP A 107 1.50 10.82 5.65
CA TRP A 107 0.38 9.99 5.23
C TRP A 107 0.78 8.52 5.06
N LEU A 108 1.97 8.21 4.53
CA LEU A 108 2.49 6.84 4.46
C LEU A 108 2.58 6.18 5.84
N GLN A 109 2.99 6.93 6.86
CA GLN A 109 3.00 6.49 8.24
C GLN A 109 1.60 6.10 8.73
N GLU A 110 0.59 6.94 8.47
CA GLU A 110 -0.81 6.62 8.78
C GLU A 110 -1.29 5.37 8.01
N LEU A 111 -1.04 5.34 6.70
CA LEU A 111 -1.46 4.27 5.80
C LEU A 111 -0.86 2.91 6.18
N TRP A 112 0.41 2.89 6.60
CA TRP A 112 1.06 1.66 7.04
C TRP A 112 0.41 1.12 8.31
N ILE A 113 0.19 1.97 9.33
CA ILE A 113 -0.47 1.53 10.57
C ILE A 113 -1.87 0.96 10.26
N TRP A 114 -2.67 1.67 9.47
CA TRP A 114 -4.04 1.23 9.18
C TRP A 114 -4.10 -0.02 8.30
N GLY A 115 -3.34 -0.04 7.21
CA GLY A 115 -3.38 -1.12 6.22
C GLY A 115 -2.57 -2.36 6.59
N VAL A 116 -1.37 -2.15 7.14
CA VAL A 116 -0.41 -3.23 7.40
C VAL A 116 -0.57 -3.77 8.80
N GLU A 117 -0.42 -2.90 9.81
CA GLU A 117 -0.43 -3.29 11.23
C GLU A 117 -1.82 -3.80 11.65
N GLN A 118 -2.85 -3.04 11.30
CA GLN A 118 -4.22 -3.37 11.71
C GLN A 118 -5.00 -4.21 10.69
N GLY A 119 -4.54 -4.30 9.44
CA GLY A 119 -5.23 -5.06 8.39
C GLY A 119 -6.56 -4.44 7.94
N ASN A 120 -6.73 -3.13 8.12
CA ASN A 120 -7.98 -2.44 7.84
C ASN A 120 -7.91 -1.69 6.50
N GLU A 121 -9.07 -1.52 5.86
CA GLU A 121 -9.23 -0.64 4.69
C GLU A 121 -8.24 -0.89 3.53
N VAL A 122 -7.79 -2.13 3.33
CA VAL A 122 -6.75 -2.52 2.35
C VAL A 122 -6.94 -1.87 0.98
N VAL A 123 -8.18 -1.84 0.48
CA VAL A 123 -8.51 -1.22 -0.81
C VAL A 123 -8.29 0.30 -0.79
N LEU A 124 -8.73 1.01 0.25
CA LEU A 124 -8.52 2.46 0.38
C LEU A 124 -7.05 2.80 0.60
N VAL A 125 -6.32 1.97 1.36
CA VAL A 125 -4.88 2.14 1.54
C VAL A 125 -4.16 1.97 0.20
N HIS A 126 -4.54 0.96 -0.60
CA HIS A 126 -4.00 0.81 -1.96
C HIS A 126 -4.28 2.02 -2.85
N GLU A 127 -5.52 2.54 -2.88
CA GLU A 127 -5.84 3.77 -3.63
C GLU A 127 -5.02 4.97 -3.14
N SER A 128 -4.82 5.09 -1.83
CA SER A 128 -4.00 6.17 -1.23
C SER A 128 -2.52 6.08 -1.64
N LEU A 129 -1.97 4.86 -1.71
CA LEU A 129 -0.61 4.64 -2.20
C LEU A 129 -0.45 5.01 -3.68
N LYS A 130 -1.47 4.76 -4.52
CA LYS A 130 -1.48 5.25 -5.91
C LYS A 130 -1.45 6.78 -5.98
N VAL A 131 -2.12 7.47 -5.05
CA VAL A 131 -2.05 8.93 -4.96
C VAL A 131 -0.66 9.38 -4.56
N CYS A 132 -0.04 8.74 -3.56
CA CYS A 132 1.32 9.06 -3.11
C CYS A 132 2.31 8.92 -4.26
N LEU A 133 2.28 7.80 -4.99
CA LEU A 133 3.14 7.55 -6.15
C LEU A 133 2.95 8.65 -7.21
N ARG A 134 1.70 8.90 -7.61
CA ARG A 134 1.37 9.92 -8.62
C ARG A 134 1.83 11.32 -8.20
N VAL A 135 1.79 11.65 -6.90
CA VAL A 135 2.29 12.93 -6.39
C VAL A 135 3.80 13.00 -6.53
N VAL A 136 4.51 11.96 -6.12
CA VAL A 136 5.97 11.85 -6.24
C VAL A 136 6.42 11.92 -7.70
N ASP A 137 5.79 11.17 -8.61
CA ASP A 137 6.05 11.23 -10.06
C ASP A 137 5.92 12.66 -10.59
N LYS A 138 4.89 13.38 -10.14
CA LYS A 138 4.67 14.78 -10.52
C LYS A 138 5.71 15.73 -9.93
N LEU A 139 6.31 15.41 -8.78
CA LEU A 139 7.42 16.19 -8.22
C LEU A 139 8.68 16.03 -9.08
N PHE A 140 8.99 14.79 -9.50
CA PHE A 140 10.05 14.51 -10.47
C PHE A 140 9.81 15.23 -11.81
N ASP A 141 8.57 15.22 -12.30
CA ASP A 141 8.20 15.83 -13.59
C ASP A 141 7.88 17.34 -13.54
N THR A 142 8.11 18.02 -12.40
CA THR A 142 7.78 19.45 -12.29
C THR A 142 8.50 20.32 -13.31
N ASN A 143 9.62 19.83 -13.86
CA ASN A 143 10.59 20.64 -14.57
C ASN A 143 10.89 21.88 -13.74
N SER A 144 11.25 21.72 -12.44
CA SER A 144 11.89 22.75 -11.62
C SER A 144 13.39 22.85 -11.98
N ARG A 145 14.02 24.00 -11.69
CA ARG A 145 15.44 24.22 -12.02
C ARG A 145 16.35 23.40 -11.11
N GLU A 146 15.87 23.15 -9.90
CA GLU A 146 16.46 22.25 -8.93
C GLU A 146 15.64 20.96 -8.98
N GLU A 147 16.33 19.85 -9.27
CA GLU A 147 15.66 18.58 -9.53
C GLU A 147 15.26 17.93 -8.21
N PHE A 148 14.06 17.35 -8.15
CA PHE A 148 13.58 16.66 -6.95
C PHE A 148 14.47 15.45 -6.59
N GLU A 149 15.15 14.84 -7.58
CA GLU A 149 16.11 13.74 -7.42
C GLU A 149 17.39 14.15 -6.68
N GLU A 150 17.77 15.43 -6.71
CA GLU A 150 19.00 15.91 -6.05
C GLU A 150 18.84 16.05 -4.53
N HIS A 151 17.65 15.77 -4.01
CA HIS A 151 17.34 15.89 -2.60
C HIS A 151 17.57 14.58 -1.85
N ASP A 152 18.30 14.71 -0.75
CA ASP A 152 18.54 13.66 0.21
C ASP A 152 17.40 13.64 1.24
N TRP A 153 16.64 12.54 1.27
CA TRP A 153 15.53 12.38 2.21
C TRP A 153 15.84 11.30 3.23
N ASP A 154 15.74 11.68 4.50
CA ASP A 154 15.73 10.75 5.60
C ASP A 154 14.27 10.41 5.92
N PHE A 155 13.94 9.13 5.85
CA PHE A 155 12.62 8.63 6.18
C PHE A 155 12.68 7.61 7.31
N GLU A 156 11.83 7.81 8.31
CA GLU A 156 11.68 6.92 9.45
C GLU A 156 10.19 6.64 9.64
N LEU A 157 9.85 5.35 9.65
CA LEU A 157 8.49 4.89 9.90
C LEU A 157 8.46 4.08 11.20
N LYS A 158 7.45 4.37 12.01
CA LYS A 158 7.22 3.76 13.33
C LYS A 158 5.95 2.93 13.34
N ASP A 159 5.90 1.91 14.20
CA ASP A 159 4.63 1.24 14.50
C ASP A 159 3.77 2.09 15.45
N SER A 160 2.55 1.62 15.76
CA SER A 160 1.66 2.30 16.71
C SER A 160 2.22 2.41 18.15
N ALA A 161 3.22 1.60 18.49
CA ALA A 161 3.93 1.64 19.77
C ALA A 161 5.14 2.59 19.76
N GLY A 162 5.46 3.20 18.61
CA GLY A 162 6.57 4.12 18.43
C GLY A 162 7.92 3.46 18.12
N ASN A 163 7.96 2.14 17.89
CA ASN A 163 9.18 1.44 17.49
C ASN A 163 9.47 1.71 16.02
N ILE A 164 10.73 1.96 15.68
CA ILE A 164 11.15 2.14 14.30
C ILE A 164 11.10 0.78 13.59
N ILE A 165 10.34 0.71 12.51
CA ILE A 165 10.20 -0.50 11.68
C ILE A 165 10.79 -0.33 10.29
N TYR A 166 11.04 0.90 9.86
CA TYR A 166 11.76 1.20 8.64
C TYR A 166 12.51 2.49 8.83
N THR A 167 13.80 2.49 8.46
CA THR A 167 14.60 3.70 8.48
C THR A 167 15.55 3.66 7.30
N GLN A 168 15.48 4.67 6.46
CA GLN A 168 16.32 4.72 5.29
C GLN A 168 16.75 6.15 5.03
N LYS A 169 18.02 6.29 4.67
CA LYS A 169 18.64 7.56 4.30
C LYS A 169 18.92 7.54 2.82
N TYR A 170 18.67 8.66 2.16
CA TYR A 170 19.02 8.84 0.75
C TYR A 170 18.29 7.86 -0.20
N GLU A 171 17.14 7.31 0.21
CA GLU A 171 16.35 6.45 -0.68
C GLU A 171 15.46 7.31 -1.57
N ASP A 172 15.29 6.84 -2.81
CA ASP A 172 14.24 7.32 -3.69
C ASP A 172 12.83 7.12 -3.07
N GLN A 173 12.00 8.16 -3.16
CA GLN A 173 10.64 8.20 -2.64
C GLN A 173 9.78 7.11 -3.24
N THR A 174 9.98 6.80 -4.52
CA THR A 174 9.22 5.77 -5.22
C THR A 174 9.48 4.42 -4.55
N ARG A 175 10.73 4.12 -4.24
CA ARG A 175 11.12 2.91 -3.51
C ARG A 175 10.49 2.82 -2.11
N ILE A 176 10.41 3.92 -1.36
CA ILE A 176 9.71 3.96 -0.05
C ILE A 176 8.22 3.62 -0.19
N ILE A 177 7.54 4.20 -1.19
CA ILE A 177 6.12 3.92 -1.45
C ILE A 177 5.92 2.45 -1.87
N LEU A 178 6.82 1.92 -2.71
CA LEU A 178 6.82 0.53 -3.14
C LEU A 178 7.06 -0.43 -1.98
N TRP A 179 7.93 -0.07 -1.03
CA TRP A 179 8.10 -0.80 0.21
C TRP A 179 6.79 -0.84 1.01
N ALA A 180 6.08 0.27 1.16
CA ALA A 180 4.77 0.27 1.83
C ALA A 180 3.73 -0.61 1.12
N TRP A 181 3.75 -0.67 -0.22
CA TRP A 181 2.91 -1.61 -0.98
C TRP A 181 3.28 -3.07 -0.76
N ARG A 182 4.59 -3.38 -0.68
CA ARG A 182 5.07 -4.73 -0.34
C ARG A 182 4.50 -5.16 1.00
N GLU A 183 4.61 -4.30 2.01
CA GLU A 183 4.06 -4.55 3.36
C GLU A 183 2.55 -4.81 3.32
N LEU A 184 1.79 -3.98 2.62
CA LEU A 184 0.34 -4.13 2.47
C LEU A 184 -0.03 -5.46 1.82
N LEU A 185 0.64 -5.84 0.73
CA LEU A 185 0.40 -7.09 0.02
C LEU A 185 0.71 -8.31 0.91
N VAL A 186 1.83 -8.27 1.63
CA VAL A 186 2.27 -9.36 2.51
C VAL A 186 1.31 -9.52 3.68
N SER A 187 0.94 -8.42 4.37
CA SER A 187 0.02 -8.51 5.51
C SER A 187 -1.38 -8.95 5.07
N SER A 188 -1.90 -8.40 3.98
CA SER A 188 -3.21 -8.75 3.43
C SER A 188 -3.27 -10.24 3.08
N LEU A 189 -2.22 -10.77 2.44
CA LEU A 189 -2.16 -12.18 2.10
C LEU A 189 -2.05 -13.08 3.34
N ALA A 190 -1.28 -12.66 4.35
CA ALA A 190 -1.19 -13.37 5.64
C ALA A 190 -2.54 -13.43 6.38
N GLN A 191 -3.40 -12.43 6.19
CA GLN A 191 -4.75 -12.36 6.75
C GLN A 191 -5.80 -13.11 5.92
N GLY A 192 -5.42 -13.62 4.74
CA GLY A 192 -6.32 -14.37 3.86
C GLY A 192 -7.12 -13.51 2.86
N GLU A 193 -6.75 -12.25 2.66
CA GLU A 193 -7.39 -11.30 1.74
C GLU A 193 -6.94 -11.49 0.28
N SER A 194 -6.99 -12.73 -0.23
CA SER A 194 -6.41 -13.07 -1.54
C SER A 194 -7.02 -12.30 -2.72
N THR A 195 -8.31 -11.97 -2.66
CA THR A 195 -9.01 -11.24 -3.72
C THR A 195 -8.47 -9.81 -3.87
N ASN A 196 -8.24 -9.11 -2.75
CA ASN A 196 -7.70 -7.77 -2.75
C ASN A 196 -6.25 -7.78 -3.26
N VAL A 197 -5.44 -8.75 -2.79
CA VAL A 197 -4.06 -8.95 -3.25
C VAL A 197 -3.99 -9.16 -4.77
N ASP A 198 -4.87 -9.99 -5.33
CA ASP A 198 -4.89 -10.27 -6.77
C ASP A 198 -5.22 -9.03 -7.62
N GLN A 199 -6.08 -8.14 -7.10
CA GLN A 199 -6.41 -6.87 -7.73
C GLN A 199 -5.26 -5.87 -7.60
N ILE A 200 -4.66 -5.72 -6.42
CA ILE A 200 -3.50 -4.82 -6.21
C ILE A 200 -2.34 -5.21 -7.13
N ILE A 201 -2.05 -6.51 -7.26
CA ILE A 201 -1.00 -6.99 -8.17
C ILE A 201 -1.32 -6.63 -9.63
N LYS A 202 -2.59 -6.70 -10.02
CA LYS A 202 -3.00 -6.32 -11.38
C LYS A 202 -2.74 -4.83 -11.61
N ASP A 203 -3.14 -3.97 -10.68
CA ASP A 203 -2.91 -2.52 -10.77
C ASP A 203 -1.40 -2.20 -10.82
N LEU A 204 -0.59 -2.86 -9.99
CA LEU A 204 0.88 -2.71 -10.02
C LEU A 204 1.52 -3.15 -11.34
N LEU A 205 0.96 -4.17 -12.00
CA LEU A 205 1.41 -4.57 -13.33
C LEU A 205 1.02 -3.54 -14.40
N GLU A 206 -0.15 -2.93 -14.27
CA GLU A 206 -0.62 -1.88 -15.18
C GLU A 206 0.19 -0.58 -15.04
N ILE A 207 0.59 -0.22 -13.82
CA ILE A 207 1.42 0.97 -13.55
C ILE A 207 2.92 0.70 -13.84
N GLY A 208 3.35 -0.57 -13.87
CA GLY A 208 4.71 -0.96 -14.27
C GLY A 208 5.66 -1.29 -13.12
N HIS A 209 5.20 -1.25 -11.88
CA HIS A 209 6.03 -1.44 -10.68
C HIS A 209 6.06 -2.86 -10.10
N ALA A 210 5.39 -3.82 -10.73
CA ALA A 210 5.38 -5.19 -10.22
C ALA A 210 6.79 -5.83 -10.18
N LYS A 211 7.73 -5.39 -11.03
CA LYS A 211 9.12 -5.86 -11.00
C LYS A 211 9.81 -5.39 -9.72
N ASP A 212 9.62 -4.13 -9.36
CA ASP A 212 10.25 -3.50 -8.20
C ASP A 212 9.77 -4.17 -6.91
N ILE A 213 8.48 -4.51 -6.82
CA ILE A 213 7.93 -5.30 -5.70
C ILE A 213 8.58 -6.69 -5.63
N VAL A 214 8.88 -7.34 -6.77
CA VAL A 214 9.60 -8.63 -6.76
C VAL A 214 11.02 -8.47 -6.24
N GLU A 215 11.71 -7.40 -6.61
CA GLU A 215 13.07 -7.09 -6.15
C GLU A 215 13.09 -6.89 -4.63
N LEU A 216 12.14 -6.09 -4.12
CA LEU A 216 11.92 -5.89 -2.68
C LEU A 216 11.55 -7.17 -1.91
N LEU A 217 11.14 -8.25 -2.58
CA LEU A 217 10.87 -9.58 -2.01
C LEU A 217 12.05 -10.57 -2.17
N THR A 218 13.14 -10.17 -2.81
CA THR A 218 14.21 -11.08 -3.25
C THR A 218 15.55 -10.86 -2.58
N GLU A 219 15.68 -9.84 -1.73
CA GLU A 219 16.97 -9.33 -1.25
C GLU A 219 17.23 -9.64 0.23
N GLY A 220 17.18 -10.92 0.60
CA GLY A 220 17.74 -11.37 1.88
C GLY A 220 18.39 -12.73 1.67
N ASP A 221 19.70 -12.82 1.87
CA ASP A 221 20.33 -14.10 2.13
C ASP A 221 19.87 -14.64 3.50
N ALA A 222 20.32 -15.85 3.88
CA ALA A 222 19.96 -16.44 5.17
C ALA A 222 20.39 -15.60 6.39
N ASN A 223 21.19 -14.54 6.19
CA ASN A 223 21.66 -13.61 7.22
C ASN A 223 20.93 -12.26 7.17
N GLY A 224 19.95 -12.06 6.29
CA GLY A 224 19.18 -10.82 6.18
C GLY A 224 19.96 -9.64 5.60
N MET A 225 21.12 -9.88 4.98
CA MET A 225 21.80 -8.86 4.20
C MET A 225 21.40 -8.99 2.73
N ALA A 226 20.89 -7.90 2.16
CA ALA A 226 20.79 -7.75 0.72
C ALA A 226 22.20 -7.67 0.11
N ALA A 227 22.31 -7.93 -1.19
CA ALA A 227 23.59 -7.85 -1.92
C ALA A 227 24.14 -6.42 -2.00
N ASP A 228 23.25 -5.42 -1.89
CA ASP A 228 23.57 -4.02 -1.66
C ASP A 228 23.10 -3.68 -0.24
N GLU A 229 23.83 -2.84 0.49
CA GLU A 229 23.75 -2.57 1.95
C GLU A 229 22.38 -2.11 2.51
N HIS A 230 21.30 -2.19 1.74
CA HIS A 230 19.93 -1.90 2.12
C HIS A 230 19.35 -3.04 2.98
N LYS A 231 19.06 -2.74 4.26
CA LYS A 231 18.27 -3.66 5.09
C LYS A 231 16.85 -3.67 4.57
N LEU A 232 16.27 -4.85 4.34
CA LEU A 232 14.86 -4.95 3.94
C LEU A 232 13.87 -4.61 5.05
N HIS A 233 14.38 -4.48 6.28
CA HIS A 233 13.62 -4.21 7.49
C HIS A 233 12.48 -5.21 7.69
N ASP A 234 12.74 -6.51 7.55
CA ASP A 234 11.72 -7.56 7.68
C ASP A 234 11.66 -8.13 9.11
N GLU A 235 12.40 -7.56 10.07
CA GLU A 235 12.47 -8.06 11.44
C GLU A 235 11.11 -8.02 12.15
N HIS A 236 10.23 -7.07 11.79
CA HIS A 236 8.88 -6.95 12.34
C HIS A 236 7.89 -7.97 11.75
N TRP A 237 8.25 -8.70 10.69
CA TRP A 237 7.35 -9.66 10.07
C TRP A 237 7.09 -10.87 10.96
N SER A 238 5.81 -11.14 11.21
CA SER A 238 5.35 -12.39 11.80
C SER A 238 5.64 -13.60 10.89
N ASP A 239 5.61 -14.81 11.45
CA ASP A 239 5.76 -16.06 10.68
C ASP A 239 4.74 -16.17 9.53
N GLY A 240 3.51 -15.69 9.75
CA GLY A 240 2.47 -15.64 8.74
C GLY A 240 2.82 -14.71 7.58
N MET A 241 3.37 -13.53 7.88
CA MET A 241 3.86 -12.58 6.86
C MET A 241 5.04 -13.16 6.07
N ARG A 242 6.01 -13.81 6.73
CA ARG A 242 7.13 -14.47 6.04
C ARG A 242 6.65 -15.56 5.07
N ALA A 243 5.68 -16.38 5.48
CA ALA A 243 5.07 -17.37 4.60
C ALA A 243 4.30 -16.72 3.44
N ALA A 244 3.55 -15.66 3.71
CA ALA A 244 2.83 -14.89 2.70
C ALA A 244 3.78 -14.23 1.69
N ALA A 245 4.92 -13.69 2.10
CA ALA A 245 5.92 -13.12 1.20
C ALA A 245 6.45 -14.15 0.19
N LEU A 246 6.71 -15.39 0.63
CA LEU A 246 7.10 -16.50 -0.27
C LEU A 246 5.98 -16.83 -1.27
N GLN A 247 4.72 -16.80 -0.84
CA GLN A 247 3.57 -17.02 -1.71
C GLN A 247 3.41 -15.88 -2.72
N LEU A 248 3.47 -14.63 -2.26
CA LEU A 248 3.38 -13.43 -3.09
C LEU A 248 4.45 -13.42 -4.18
N LYS A 249 5.69 -13.76 -3.83
CA LYS A 249 6.80 -13.90 -4.79
C LYS A 249 6.50 -14.92 -5.89
N LYS A 250 5.89 -16.06 -5.55
CA LYS A 250 5.47 -17.07 -6.54
C LYS A 250 4.34 -16.53 -7.44
N MET A 251 3.36 -15.81 -6.87
CA MET A 251 2.26 -15.19 -7.61
C MET A 251 2.77 -14.17 -8.63
N LEU A 252 3.64 -13.25 -8.20
CA LEU A 252 4.21 -12.22 -9.06
C LEU A 252 5.08 -12.81 -10.18
N LYS A 253 5.97 -13.77 -9.87
CA LYS A 253 6.78 -14.46 -10.89
C LYS A 253 5.92 -15.17 -11.94
N LYS A 254 4.82 -15.81 -11.52
CA LYS A 254 3.88 -16.48 -12.43
C LYS A 254 3.18 -15.48 -13.35
N ARG A 255 2.68 -14.36 -12.80
CA ARG A 255 1.98 -13.33 -13.58
C ARG A 255 2.91 -12.59 -14.55
N LYS A 256 4.12 -12.26 -14.14
CA LYS A 256 5.13 -11.64 -15.01
C LYS A 256 5.40 -12.47 -16.26
N ARG A 257 5.68 -13.77 -16.09
CA ARG A 257 5.89 -14.70 -17.23
C ARG A 257 4.71 -14.70 -18.19
N ALA A 258 3.47 -14.71 -17.66
CA ALA A 258 2.28 -14.69 -18.49
C ALA A 258 2.15 -13.40 -19.32
N ILE A 259 2.58 -12.26 -18.79
CA ILE A 259 2.60 -10.98 -19.51
C ILE A 259 3.70 -10.98 -20.58
N ASP A 260 4.91 -11.38 -20.24
CA ASP A 260 6.03 -11.48 -21.18
C ASP A 260 5.66 -12.37 -22.38
N ASP A 261 5.06 -13.54 -22.11
CA ASP A 261 4.55 -14.46 -23.14
C ASP A 261 3.46 -13.84 -24.03
N ALA A 262 2.54 -13.06 -23.43
CA ALA A 262 1.46 -12.40 -24.16
C ALA A 262 2.00 -11.29 -25.08
N GLU A 263 2.97 -10.51 -24.62
CA GLU A 263 3.64 -9.49 -25.44
C GLU A 263 4.39 -10.09 -26.62
N ASP A 264 5.14 -11.16 -26.38
CA ASP A 264 5.88 -11.86 -27.42
C ASP A 264 4.95 -12.46 -28.48
N ASN A 265 3.82 -13.02 -28.07
CA ASN A 265 2.80 -13.50 -28.99
C ASN A 265 2.18 -12.35 -29.81
N LYS A 266 1.93 -11.18 -29.20
CA LYS A 266 1.45 -9.98 -29.89
C LYS A 266 2.48 -9.47 -30.91
N LYS A 267 3.78 -9.46 -30.56
CA LYS A 267 4.89 -9.10 -31.46
C LYS A 267 4.99 -10.08 -32.63
N LYS A 268 4.91 -11.39 -32.40
CA LYS A 268 4.90 -12.43 -33.45
C LYS A 268 3.71 -12.27 -34.41
N ARG A 269 2.50 -12.01 -33.90
CA ARG A 269 1.31 -11.72 -34.71
C ARG A 269 1.48 -10.49 -35.60
N ARG A 270 2.00 -9.38 -35.05
CA ARG A 270 2.28 -8.15 -35.81
C ARG A 270 3.34 -8.36 -36.91
N ARG A 271 4.33 -9.23 -36.69
CA ARG A 271 5.31 -9.60 -37.72
C ARG A 271 4.65 -10.40 -38.84
N ARG A 272 3.85 -11.42 -38.52
CA ARG A 272 3.11 -12.22 -39.53
C ARG A 272 2.19 -11.37 -40.41
N LEU A 273 1.45 -10.42 -39.82
CA LEU A 273 0.57 -9.52 -40.56
C LEU A 273 1.32 -8.58 -41.51
N ARG A 274 2.59 -8.26 -41.24
CA ARG A 274 3.43 -7.45 -42.12
C ARG A 274 3.95 -8.22 -43.34
N TYR A 275 4.07 -9.54 -43.25
CA TYR A 275 4.48 -10.39 -44.39
C TYR A 275 3.31 -10.76 -45.32
N LEU A 276 2.07 -10.38 -44.96
CA LEU A 276 0.87 -10.62 -45.76
C LEU A 276 0.39 -9.37 -46.52
N ARG A 277 1.16 -8.28 -46.48
CA ARG A 277 0.93 -7.04 -47.22
C ARG A 277 2.10 -6.82 -48.15
#